data_AF-A0A2P5A6L2-F1
#
_entry.id   AF-A0A2P5A6L2-F1
#
_cell.length_a   1.000
_cell.length_b   1.000
_cell.length_c   1.000
_cell.angle_alpha   90.00
_cell.angle_beta   90.00
_cell.angle_gamma   90.00
#
_symmetry.space_group_name_H-M   'P 1'
#
loop_
_entity.id
_entity.type
_entity.pdbx_description
1 polymer ?
#
loop_
_entity_poly.entity_id
_entity_poly.type
_entity_poly.pdbx_seq_one_letter_code
_entity_poly.pdbx_strand_id
1 'polypeptide(L)'
;ATLLLSQISPALVGKKMDSECVYDSVNLLLSYQSSDGSFPAWEPERAYRWLEYLNPTEFLADTIVEREYGRWGLCYTYAAWFGVEALVACGKSYKNSPILRKACEFLLSKQLPDGGWGESYLSSTNEVYTNLEGNRSNVVQTAWALLALIVAGQAEMNPTPIHHGVKLLINAQMDDGDFPQQEVNGIYMKNGVLNFSAYRNIFTIWAIGEYRRRVLFAY
;
A
#
# COMPACT_ATOMS: atom_id res chain seq x y z
N ALA A 1 9.50 0.30 12.78
CA ALA A 1 10.47 1.33 12.32
C ALA A 1 10.83 2.33 13.41
N THR A 2 9.86 2.99 14.06
CA THR A 2 10.09 4.02 15.10
C THR A 2 10.98 3.53 16.26
N LEU A 3 10.78 2.31 16.73
CA LEU A 3 11.61 1.70 17.79
C LEU A 3 13.05 1.40 17.34
N LEU A 4 13.30 1.16 16.05
CA LEU A 4 14.65 0.97 15.52
C LEU A 4 15.35 2.33 15.32
N LEU A 5 14.62 3.33 14.85
CA LEU A 5 15.14 4.69 14.72
C LEU A 5 15.46 5.31 16.08
N SER A 6 14.72 4.98 17.14
CA SER A 6 15.02 5.41 18.51
C SER A 6 16.31 4.80 19.07
N GLN A 7 16.88 3.76 18.43
CA GLN A 7 18.18 3.19 18.81
C GLN A 7 19.36 3.98 18.22
N ILE A 8 19.13 4.86 17.24
CA ILE A 8 20.17 5.70 16.66
C ILE A 8 20.73 6.64 17.75
N SER A 9 22.06 6.81 17.74
CA SER A 9 22.74 7.64 18.74
C SER A 9 22.22 9.07 18.76
N PRO A 10 21.86 9.63 19.93
CA PRO A 10 21.50 11.05 20.05
C PRO A 10 22.59 12.00 19.52
N ALA A 11 23.85 11.57 19.51
CA ALA A 11 24.95 12.36 18.97
C ALA A 11 24.80 12.60 17.46
N LEU A 12 24.08 11.74 16.74
CA LEU A 12 23.86 11.84 15.31
C LEU A 12 22.53 12.52 14.95
N VAL A 13 21.46 12.21 15.70
CA VAL A 13 20.08 12.62 15.36
C VAL A 13 19.49 13.63 16.34
N GLY A 14 20.26 14.09 17.32
CA GLY A 14 19.82 15.01 18.35
C GLY A 14 18.95 14.35 19.43
N LYS A 15 18.13 15.16 20.08
CA LYS A 15 17.28 14.72 21.21
C LYS A 15 16.24 13.71 20.72
N LYS A 16 16.20 12.54 21.37
CA LYS A 16 15.19 11.51 21.10
C LYS A 16 13.79 12.01 21.49
N MET A 17 12.79 11.56 20.74
CA MET A 17 11.38 11.75 21.11
C MET A 17 11.11 11.11 22.47
N ASP A 18 10.27 11.75 23.27
CA ASP A 18 9.86 11.20 24.56
C ASP A 18 9.14 9.85 24.36
N SER A 19 9.49 8.88 25.19
CA SER A 19 8.81 7.59 25.22
C SER A 19 7.32 7.75 25.55
N GLU A 20 6.94 8.74 26.36
CA GLU A 20 5.55 9.01 26.70
C GLU A 20 4.72 9.31 25.44
N CYS A 21 5.26 10.12 24.51
CA CYS A 21 4.59 10.38 23.23
C CYS A 21 4.35 9.11 22.40
N VAL A 22 5.25 8.11 22.49
CA VAL A 22 5.06 6.82 21.82
C VAL A 22 3.92 6.04 22.48
N TYR A 23 3.89 5.99 23.80
CA TYR A 23 2.82 5.32 24.55
C TYR A 23 1.46 5.98 24.30
N ASP A 24 1.40 7.31 24.31
CA ASP A 24 0.18 8.06 24.01
C ASP A 24 -0.31 7.79 22.59
N SER A 25 0.60 7.73 21.61
CA SER A 25 0.26 7.37 20.24
C SER A 25 -0.32 5.96 20.14
N VAL A 26 0.26 4.99 20.86
CA VAL A 26 -0.26 3.61 20.90
C VAL A 26 -1.63 3.55 21.58
N ASN A 27 -1.80 4.24 22.70
CA ASN A 27 -3.07 4.30 23.41
C ASN A 27 -4.18 4.92 22.55
N LEU A 28 -3.87 5.99 21.81
CA LEU A 28 -4.80 6.61 20.86
C LEU A 28 -5.21 5.62 19.78
N LEU A 29 -4.25 4.94 19.15
CA LEU A 29 -4.56 3.94 18.12
C LEU A 29 -5.43 2.81 18.67
N LEU A 30 -5.07 2.24 19.83
CA LEU A 30 -5.86 1.18 20.48
C LEU A 30 -7.26 1.65 20.88
N SER A 31 -7.44 2.93 21.20
CA SER A 31 -8.76 3.49 21.51
C SER A 31 -9.70 3.53 20.30
N TYR A 32 -9.16 3.43 19.08
CA TYR A 32 -9.94 3.39 17.84
C TYR A 32 -10.24 1.97 17.38
N GLN A 33 -9.74 0.94 18.06
CA GLN A 33 -10.00 -0.44 17.65
C GLN A 33 -11.48 -0.78 17.76
N SER A 34 -12.06 -1.22 16.65
CA SER A 34 -13.43 -1.70 16.58
C SER A 34 -13.59 -3.11 17.16
N SER A 35 -14.84 -3.47 17.45
CA SER A 35 -15.19 -4.79 18.02
C SER A 35 -14.80 -5.99 17.14
N ASP A 36 -14.68 -5.79 15.83
CA ASP A 36 -14.23 -6.80 14.87
C ASP A 36 -12.70 -6.82 14.68
N GLY A 37 -11.97 -5.94 15.38
CA GLY A 37 -10.53 -5.79 15.36
C GLY A 37 -9.99 -4.84 14.29
N SER A 38 -10.85 -4.22 13.48
CA SER A 38 -10.48 -3.23 12.47
C SER A 38 -10.20 -1.84 13.08
N PHE A 39 -9.74 -0.90 12.25
CA PHE A 39 -9.42 0.46 12.65
C PHE A 39 -9.99 1.46 11.62
N PRO A 40 -10.86 2.39 12.03
CA PRO A 40 -11.34 3.50 11.20
C PRO A 40 -10.27 4.58 11.03
N ALA A 41 -10.50 5.53 10.11
CA ALA A 41 -9.51 6.55 9.80
C ALA A 41 -9.45 7.68 10.83
N TRP A 42 -10.61 8.13 11.32
CA TRP A 42 -10.70 9.35 12.13
C TRP A 42 -11.32 9.15 13.51
N GLU A 43 -12.35 8.33 13.63
CA GLU A 43 -13.03 8.05 14.90
C GLU A 43 -13.70 6.66 14.88
N PRO A 44 -13.99 6.06 16.05
CA PRO A 44 -14.80 4.84 16.13
C PRO A 44 -16.15 4.99 15.40
N GLU A 45 -16.66 3.90 14.78
CA GLU A 45 -18.01 3.89 14.21
C GLU A 45 -19.04 4.21 15.30
N ARG A 46 -19.64 5.40 15.23
CA ARG A 46 -20.62 5.92 16.20
C ARG A 46 -22.05 5.91 15.69
N ALA A 47 -22.23 5.51 14.44
CA ALA A 47 -23.48 5.65 13.71
C ALA A 47 -23.80 4.35 12.98
N TYR A 48 -25.10 4.06 12.81
CA TYR A 48 -25.52 2.84 12.14
C TYR A 48 -25.46 2.99 10.62
N ARG A 49 -25.03 1.93 9.93
CA ARG A 49 -24.92 1.86 8.47
C ARG A 49 -26.15 2.31 7.68
N TRP A 50 -27.36 2.17 8.22
CA TRP A 50 -28.58 2.60 7.51
C TRP A 50 -28.65 4.12 7.33
N LEU A 51 -27.90 4.91 8.10
CA LEU A 51 -27.85 6.36 7.91
C LEU A 51 -27.24 6.76 6.56
N GLU A 52 -26.53 5.87 5.88
CA GLU A 52 -26.09 6.07 4.49
C GLU A 52 -27.25 6.22 3.51
N TYR A 53 -28.45 5.72 3.83
CA TYR A 53 -29.65 6.02 3.02
C TYR A 53 -30.04 7.49 3.03
N LEU A 54 -29.52 8.27 4.00
CA LEU A 54 -29.73 9.71 4.09
C LEU A 54 -28.60 10.49 3.40
N ASN A 55 -27.66 9.83 2.72
CA ASN A 55 -26.57 10.49 2.05
C ASN A 55 -27.12 11.48 0.99
N PRO A 56 -26.95 12.79 1.18
CA PRO A 56 -27.45 13.80 0.25
C PRO A 56 -26.51 14.01 -0.93
N THR A 57 -25.34 13.37 -0.94
CA THR A 57 -24.35 13.49 -2.01
C THR A 57 -24.61 12.43 -3.08
N GLU A 58 -24.87 12.89 -4.30
CA GLU A 58 -25.20 11.99 -5.43
C GLU A 58 -23.96 11.32 -6.05
N PHE A 59 -22.78 11.92 -5.84
CA PHE A 59 -21.54 11.53 -6.52
C PHE A 59 -20.50 10.90 -5.59
N LEU A 60 -20.68 10.92 -4.27
CA LEU A 60 -19.81 10.26 -3.30
C LEU A 60 -20.60 9.21 -2.53
N ALA A 61 -20.00 8.04 -2.32
CA ALA A 61 -20.59 6.98 -1.51
C ALA A 61 -19.88 6.89 -0.15
N ASP A 62 -20.59 6.37 0.85
CA ASP A 62 -20.02 6.04 2.17
C ASP A 62 -19.55 7.27 2.97
N THR A 63 -20.25 8.39 2.85
CA THR A 63 -19.85 9.70 3.42
C THR A 63 -20.47 10.01 4.77
N ILE A 64 -21.50 9.27 5.18
CA ILE A 64 -22.30 9.61 6.37
C ILE A 64 -21.76 8.92 7.62
N VAL A 65 -21.27 7.69 7.48
CA VAL A 65 -20.78 6.86 8.58
C VAL A 65 -19.32 6.51 8.34
N GLU A 66 -18.46 6.77 9.32
CA GLU A 66 -17.06 6.34 9.30
C GLU A 66 -16.96 4.81 9.17
N ARG A 67 -16.02 4.33 8.36
CA ARG A 67 -15.91 2.91 8.03
C ARG A 67 -14.58 2.31 8.42
N GLU A 68 -14.67 1.08 8.86
CA GLU A 68 -13.59 0.20 9.29
C GLU A 68 -12.68 -0.32 8.16
N TYR A 69 -13.12 -0.21 6.89
CA TYR A 69 -12.33 -0.58 5.73
C TYR A 69 -12.02 0.64 4.85
N GLY A 70 -10.73 0.91 4.70
CA GLY A 70 -10.26 2.10 4.01
C GLY A 70 -10.18 1.97 2.49
N ARG A 71 -10.89 2.83 1.76
CA ARG A 71 -10.70 3.04 0.31
C ARG A 71 -9.92 4.32 0.08
N TRP A 72 -8.60 4.25 0.27
CA TRP A 72 -7.70 5.42 0.30
C TRP A 72 -6.67 5.45 -0.83
N GLY A 73 -6.50 4.34 -1.55
CA GLY A 73 -5.58 4.19 -2.69
C GLY A 73 -6.25 3.39 -3.80
N LEU A 74 -5.78 3.58 -5.03
CA LEU A 74 -6.26 2.86 -6.20
C LEU A 74 -5.50 1.55 -6.42
N CYS A 75 -6.05 0.37 -6.17
CA CYS A 75 -7.17 -0.07 -5.33
C CYS A 75 -6.76 -1.43 -4.76
N TYR A 76 -6.53 -2.40 -5.64
CA TYR A 76 -6.17 -3.76 -5.24
C TYR A 76 -4.67 -3.92 -5.02
N THR A 77 -3.82 -3.23 -5.80
CA THR A 77 -2.36 -3.24 -5.53
C THR A 77 -2.05 -2.63 -4.16
N TYR A 78 -2.70 -1.50 -3.85
CA TYR A 78 -2.61 -0.84 -2.54
C TYR A 78 -3.13 -1.75 -1.41
N ALA A 79 -4.36 -2.26 -1.53
CA ALA A 79 -4.96 -3.11 -0.50
C ALA A 79 -4.19 -4.43 -0.30
N ALA A 80 -3.71 -5.05 -1.38
CA ALA A 80 -2.91 -6.26 -1.31
C ALA A 80 -1.59 -6.01 -0.58
N TRP A 81 -0.92 -4.88 -0.81
CA TRP A 81 0.29 -4.52 -0.08
C TRP A 81 0.04 -4.42 1.42
N PHE A 82 -0.96 -3.65 1.88
CA PHE A 82 -1.28 -3.56 3.31
C PHE A 82 -1.71 -4.91 3.91
N GLY A 83 -2.54 -5.68 3.20
CA GLY A 83 -2.99 -6.99 3.66
C GLY A 83 -1.83 -7.98 3.81
N VAL A 84 -0.87 -7.97 2.87
CA VAL A 84 0.33 -8.79 2.95
C VAL A 84 1.24 -8.35 4.09
N GLU A 85 1.50 -7.06 4.25
CA GLU A 85 2.29 -6.51 5.38
C GLU A 85 1.70 -6.92 6.74
N ALA A 86 0.37 -6.80 6.89
CA ALA A 86 -0.32 -7.21 8.11
C ALA A 86 -0.16 -8.71 8.39
N LEU A 87 -0.31 -9.57 7.37
CA LEU A 87 -0.09 -11.01 7.51
C LEU A 87 1.36 -11.33 7.88
N VAL A 88 2.34 -10.65 7.27
CA VAL A 88 3.76 -10.84 7.58
C VAL A 88 4.08 -10.40 9.01
N ALA A 89 3.52 -9.29 9.47
CA ALA A 89 3.64 -8.84 10.86
C ALA A 89 3.11 -9.89 11.86
N CYS A 90 2.09 -10.66 11.46
CA CYS A 90 1.55 -11.80 12.21
C CYS A 90 2.35 -13.12 12.02
N GLY A 91 3.58 -13.05 11.49
CA GLY A 91 4.45 -14.20 11.28
C GLY A 91 4.06 -15.10 10.10
N LYS A 92 3.20 -14.62 9.19
CA LYS A 92 2.87 -15.36 7.97
C LYS A 92 3.89 -15.07 6.87
N SER A 93 4.05 -16.03 5.97
CA SER A 93 4.93 -15.94 4.81
C SER A 93 4.39 -16.77 3.66
N TYR A 94 5.00 -16.65 2.48
CA TYR A 94 4.65 -17.47 1.32
C TYR A 94 4.66 -18.97 1.63
N LYS A 95 5.60 -19.43 2.47
CA LYS A 95 5.75 -20.85 2.81
C LYS A 95 4.61 -21.36 3.71
N ASN A 96 4.17 -20.57 4.69
CA ASN A 96 3.28 -21.04 5.75
C ASN A 96 1.82 -20.58 5.64
N SER A 97 1.46 -19.72 4.68
CA SER A 97 0.12 -19.14 4.59
C SER A 97 -0.50 -19.27 3.19
N PRO A 98 -1.58 -20.05 3.02
CA PRO A 98 -2.27 -20.15 1.73
C PRO A 98 -2.96 -18.84 1.33
N ILE A 99 -3.40 -18.03 2.31
CA ILE A 99 -4.03 -16.73 2.04
C ILE A 99 -3.01 -15.76 1.44
N LEU A 100 -1.81 -15.73 2.00
CA LEU A 100 -0.73 -14.87 1.51
C LEU A 100 -0.25 -15.32 0.11
N ARG A 101 -0.22 -16.62 -0.16
CA ARG A 101 0.03 -17.15 -1.52
C ARG A 101 -1.03 -16.68 -2.52
N LYS A 102 -2.32 -16.74 -2.17
CA LYS A 102 -3.39 -16.22 -3.03
C LYS A 102 -3.23 -14.73 -3.32
N ALA A 103 -2.79 -13.93 -2.35
CA ALA A 103 -2.52 -12.51 -2.57
C ALA A 103 -1.36 -12.31 -3.56
N CYS A 104 -0.28 -13.11 -3.45
CA CYS A 104 0.83 -13.08 -4.39
C CYS A 104 0.39 -13.53 -5.79
N GLU A 105 -0.32 -14.66 -5.90
CA GLU A 105 -0.87 -15.18 -7.16
C GLU A 105 -1.78 -14.16 -7.84
N PHE A 106 -2.63 -13.47 -7.08
CA PHE A 106 -3.45 -12.38 -7.59
C PHE A 106 -2.58 -11.28 -8.21
N LEU A 107 -1.59 -10.76 -7.49
CA LEU A 107 -0.70 -9.72 -8.02
C LEU A 107 0.06 -10.21 -9.26
N LEU A 108 0.65 -11.41 -9.21
CA LEU A 108 1.38 -11.98 -10.34
C LEU A 108 0.49 -12.16 -11.58
N SER A 109 -0.79 -12.50 -11.40
CA SER A 109 -1.75 -12.61 -12.52
C SER A 109 -2.06 -11.28 -13.21
N LYS A 110 -1.69 -10.15 -12.58
CA LYS A 110 -1.91 -8.78 -13.08
C LYS A 110 -0.65 -8.10 -13.58
N GLN A 111 0.50 -8.77 -13.52
CA GLN A 111 1.74 -8.22 -14.05
C GLN A 111 1.62 -8.04 -15.57
N LEU A 112 1.98 -6.85 -16.05
CA LEU A 112 1.95 -6.49 -17.45
C LEU A 112 3.22 -6.97 -18.19
N PRO A 113 3.22 -7.06 -19.53
CA PRO A 113 4.38 -7.55 -20.29
C PRO A 113 5.65 -6.71 -20.12
N ASP A 114 5.54 -5.44 -19.76
CA ASP A 114 6.66 -4.54 -19.45
C ASP A 114 7.25 -4.78 -18.04
N GLY A 115 6.60 -5.64 -17.24
CA GLY A 115 6.99 -6.00 -15.88
C GLY A 115 6.26 -5.23 -14.79
N GLY A 116 5.47 -4.22 -15.12
CA GLY A 116 4.80 -3.37 -14.12
C GLY A 116 3.37 -3.78 -13.82
N TRP A 117 2.73 -2.92 -13.02
CA TRP A 117 1.30 -2.97 -12.70
C TRP A 117 0.69 -1.60 -12.96
N GLY A 118 -0.52 -1.59 -13.52
CA GLY A 118 -1.28 -0.37 -13.77
C GLY A 118 -2.77 -0.62 -13.63
N GLU A 119 -3.40 0.07 -12.70
CA GLU A 119 -4.78 -0.08 -12.32
C GLU A 119 -5.53 1.24 -12.48
N SER A 120 -6.67 1.18 -13.18
CA SER A 120 -7.56 2.31 -13.43
C SER A 120 -8.41 2.63 -12.20
N TYR A 121 -8.82 3.89 -12.08
CA TYR A 121 -9.78 4.33 -11.05
C TYR A 121 -11.12 3.58 -11.12
N LEU A 122 -11.48 3.10 -12.32
CA LEU A 122 -12.65 2.26 -12.54
C LEU A 122 -12.64 0.99 -11.70
N SER A 123 -11.49 0.54 -11.21
CA SER A 123 -11.39 -0.64 -10.35
C SER A 123 -12.10 -0.45 -9.02
N SER A 124 -12.13 0.78 -8.49
CA SER A 124 -12.89 1.12 -7.29
C SER A 124 -14.39 1.18 -7.57
N THR A 125 -14.78 1.81 -8.69
CA THR A 125 -16.19 1.99 -9.05
C THR A 125 -16.86 0.67 -9.43
N ASN A 126 -16.17 -0.18 -10.20
CA ASN A 126 -16.69 -1.45 -10.70
C ASN A 126 -16.41 -2.63 -9.77
N GLU A 127 -15.61 -2.43 -8.72
CA GLU A 127 -15.19 -3.48 -7.78
C GLU A 127 -14.57 -4.70 -8.47
N VAL A 128 -13.82 -4.44 -9.54
CA VAL A 128 -13.05 -5.44 -10.29
C VAL A 128 -11.74 -4.79 -10.76
N TYR A 129 -10.61 -5.49 -10.60
CA TYR A 129 -9.32 -5.03 -11.11
C TYR A 129 -9.42 -4.72 -12.61
N THR A 130 -9.24 -3.46 -12.96
CA THR A 130 -9.32 -2.95 -14.32
C THR A 130 -7.99 -2.30 -14.68
N ASN A 131 -7.33 -2.80 -15.73
CA ASN A 131 -6.07 -2.23 -16.18
C ASN A 131 -6.25 -0.76 -16.60
N LEU A 132 -5.17 0.03 -16.49
CA LEU A 132 -5.12 1.31 -17.18
C LEU A 132 -5.30 1.14 -18.69
N GLU A 133 -5.91 2.14 -19.32
CA GLU A 133 -6.12 2.12 -20.78
C GLU A 133 -4.79 1.90 -21.52
N GLY A 134 -4.84 1.00 -22.50
CA GLY A 134 -3.66 0.56 -23.25
C GLY A 134 -2.77 -0.46 -22.50
N ASN A 135 -3.22 -1.02 -21.37
CA ASN A 135 -2.43 -1.93 -20.53
C ASN A 135 -1.10 -1.29 -20.11
N ARG A 136 -1.14 -0.01 -19.73
CA ARG A 136 0.03 0.75 -19.29
C ARG A 136 0.33 0.48 -17.82
N SER A 137 1.61 0.42 -17.48
CA SER A 137 2.07 0.36 -16.09
C SER A 137 2.14 1.72 -15.42
N ASN A 138 1.98 1.74 -14.10
CA ASN A 138 2.12 2.90 -13.24
C ASN A 138 3.22 2.65 -12.19
N VAL A 139 4.16 3.58 -12.02
CA VAL A 139 5.33 3.41 -11.16
C VAL A 139 4.97 3.28 -9.68
N VAL A 140 3.90 3.93 -9.22
CA VAL A 140 3.43 3.84 -7.83
C VAL A 140 2.78 2.49 -7.59
N GLN A 141 1.88 2.07 -8.47
CA GLN A 141 1.18 0.77 -8.33
C GLN A 141 2.15 -0.41 -8.53
N THR A 142 3.12 -0.27 -9.42
CA THR A 142 4.24 -1.20 -9.57
C THR A 142 5.04 -1.29 -8.27
N ALA A 143 5.36 -0.16 -7.64
CA ALA A 143 6.06 -0.16 -6.36
C ALA A 143 5.25 -0.85 -5.24
N TRP A 144 3.94 -0.64 -5.13
CA TRP A 144 3.10 -1.34 -4.16
C TRP A 144 3.06 -2.85 -4.38
N ALA A 145 2.89 -3.29 -5.62
CA ALA A 145 2.92 -4.72 -5.95
C ALA A 145 4.29 -5.34 -5.63
N LEU A 146 5.39 -4.64 -5.93
CA LEU A 146 6.74 -5.08 -5.58
C LEU A 146 6.95 -5.18 -4.08
N LEU A 147 6.55 -4.18 -3.30
CA LEU A 147 6.65 -4.20 -1.84
C LEU A 147 5.92 -5.41 -1.25
N ALA A 148 4.69 -5.66 -1.72
CA ALA A 148 3.90 -6.82 -1.31
C ALA A 148 4.60 -8.15 -1.64
N LEU A 149 5.05 -8.34 -2.88
CA LEU A 149 5.70 -9.59 -3.30
C LEU A 149 7.04 -9.81 -2.58
N ILE A 150 7.84 -8.76 -2.38
CA ILE A 150 9.13 -8.84 -1.69
C ILE A 150 8.91 -9.22 -0.22
N VAL A 151 8.02 -8.53 0.51
CA VAL A 151 7.81 -8.78 1.94
C VAL A 151 7.13 -10.13 2.18
N ALA A 152 6.29 -10.60 1.25
CA ALA A 152 5.69 -11.94 1.27
C ALA A 152 6.73 -13.08 1.22
N GLY A 153 7.94 -12.81 0.71
CA GLY A 153 8.95 -13.83 0.43
C GLY A 153 8.79 -14.50 -0.93
N GLN A 154 8.11 -13.86 -1.90
CA GLN A 154 7.93 -14.40 -3.25
C GLN A 154 9.28 -14.66 -3.95
N ALA A 155 10.30 -13.84 -3.65
CA ALA A 155 11.62 -13.95 -4.26
C ALA A 155 12.31 -15.30 -4.00
N GLU A 156 12.03 -15.95 -2.87
CA GLU A 156 12.57 -17.26 -2.55
C GLU A 156 11.97 -18.38 -3.42
N MET A 157 10.80 -18.13 -4.01
CA MET A 157 10.12 -19.08 -4.89
C MET A 157 10.43 -18.81 -6.36
N ASN A 158 10.28 -17.56 -6.79
CA ASN A 158 10.65 -17.11 -8.12
C ASN A 158 10.87 -15.59 -8.08
N PRO A 159 12.13 -15.12 -8.18
CA PRO A 159 12.43 -13.69 -8.13
C PRO A 159 12.21 -12.99 -9.48
N THR A 160 11.99 -13.73 -10.58
CA THR A 160 11.87 -13.17 -11.94
C THR A 160 10.81 -12.08 -12.07
N PRO A 161 9.57 -12.25 -11.57
CA PRO A 161 8.55 -11.19 -11.62
C PRO A 161 9.00 -9.90 -10.91
N ILE A 162 9.71 -10.04 -9.79
CA ILE A 162 10.25 -8.91 -9.02
C ILE A 162 11.37 -8.23 -9.82
N HIS A 163 12.27 -8.99 -10.44
CA HIS A 163 13.32 -8.43 -11.29
C HIS A 163 12.75 -7.60 -12.45
N HIS A 164 11.68 -8.09 -13.10
CA HIS A 164 11.02 -7.35 -14.18
C HIS A 164 10.40 -6.04 -13.70
N GLY A 165 9.65 -6.07 -12.59
CA GLY A 165 9.04 -4.84 -12.05
C GLY A 165 10.08 -3.83 -11.57
N VAL A 166 11.15 -4.28 -10.91
CA VAL A 166 12.23 -3.37 -10.47
C VAL A 166 12.99 -2.80 -11.65
N LYS A 167 13.22 -3.57 -12.72
CA LYS A 167 13.81 -3.07 -13.97
C LYS A 167 12.95 -1.96 -14.56
N LEU A 168 11.62 -2.10 -14.55
CA LEU A 168 10.72 -1.04 -15.00
C LEU A 168 10.90 0.22 -14.16
N LEU A 169 10.93 0.11 -12.82
CA LEU A 169 11.13 1.27 -11.95
C LEU A 169 12.48 1.95 -12.22
N ILE A 170 13.58 1.20 -12.28
CA ILE A 170 14.92 1.76 -12.54
C ILE A 170 14.95 2.49 -13.88
N ASN A 171 14.35 1.90 -14.93
CA ASN A 171 14.32 2.50 -16.26
C ASN A 171 13.33 3.68 -16.38
N ALA A 172 12.41 3.83 -15.44
CA ALA A 172 11.46 4.94 -15.41
C ALA A 172 12.03 6.17 -14.69
N GLN A 173 13.16 6.05 -14.00
CA GLN A 173 13.81 7.18 -13.35
C GLN A 173 14.31 8.18 -14.40
N MET A 174 14.01 9.47 -14.18
CA MET A 174 14.42 10.57 -15.06
C MET A 174 15.86 11.01 -14.75
N ASP A 175 16.45 11.83 -15.62
CA ASP A 175 17.85 12.28 -15.51
C ASP A 175 18.15 13.05 -14.20
N ASP A 176 17.14 13.69 -13.62
CA ASP A 176 17.23 14.43 -12.34
C ASP A 176 17.01 13.54 -11.10
N GLY A 177 16.72 12.25 -11.30
CA GLY A 177 16.43 11.29 -10.26
C GLY A 177 14.96 11.23 -9.81
N ASP A 178 14.09 12.10 -10.31
CA ASP A 178 12.64 12.04 -10.08
C ASP A 178 12.02 10.93 -10.97
N PHE A 179 10.75 10.65 -10.74
CA PHE A 179 9.94 9.71 -11.52
C PHE A 179 8.83 10.46 -12.26
N PRO A 180 8.36 9.94 -13.40
CA PRO A 180 7.31 10.61 -14.18
C PRO A 180 6.02 10.70 -13.38
N GLN A 181 5.37 11.86 -13.42
CA GLN A 181 4.00 12.00 -12.95
C GLN A 181 3.07 11.28 -13.93
N GLN A 182 2.43 10.22 -13.44
CA GLN A 182 1.43 9.46 -14.19
C GLN A 182 0.02 9.78 -13.66
N GLU A 183 -0.95 8.99 -14.08
CA GLU A 183 -2.32 9.08 -13.61
C GLU A 183 -2.40 9.07 -12.08
N VAL A 184 -3.44 9.74 -11.60
CA VAL A 184 -3.90 9.77 -10.21
C VAL A 184 -3.95 8.37 -9.57
N ASN A 185 -3.46 8.27 -8.34
CA ASN A 185 -3.30 7.02 -7.60
C ASN A 185 -4.13 6.94 -6.30
N GLY A 186 -4.75 8.06 -5.89
CA GLY A 186 -5.59 8.13 -4.70
C GLY A 186 -7.07 8.02 -5.06
N ILE A 187 -7.84 7.37 -4.19
CA ILE A 187 -9.30 7.37 -4.25
C ILE A 187 -9.86 7.68 -2.87
N TYR A 188 -11.02 8.31 -2.85
CA TYR A 188 -11.79 8.65 -1.67
C TYR A 188 -13.27 8.45 -2.00
N MET A 189 -14.01 7.79 -1.11
CA MET A 189 -15.49 7.68 -1.21
C MET A 189 -15.97 7.16 -2.57
N LYS A 190 -15.31 6.09 -3.06
CA LYS A 190 -15.50 5.37 -4.33
C LYS A 190 -15.23 6.15 -5.63
N ASN A 191 -15.47 7.45 -5.67
CA ASN A 191 -15.50 8.26 -6.90
C ASN A 191 -14.59 9.49 -6.85
N GLY A 192 -14.14 9.93 -5.66
CA GLY A 192 -13.25 11.07 -5.51
C GLY A 192 -11.81 10.64 -5.82
N VAL A 193 -11.17 11.26 -6.80
CA VAL A 193 -9.82 10.89 -7.22
C VAL A 193 -8.81 11.91 -6.72
N LEU A 194 -7.74 11.44 -6.08
CA LEU A 194 -6.74 12.27 -5.42
C LEU A 194 -5.35 12.09 -6.06
N ASN A 195 -4.60 13.18 -6.18
CA ASN A 195 -3.21 13.14 -6.61
C ASN A 195 -2.26 13.30 -5.41
N PHE A 196 -1.50 12.25 -5.12
CA PHE A 196 -0.42 12.28 -4.15
C PHE A 196 0.92 12.39 -4.89
N SER A 197 1.37 13.62 -5.12
CA SER A 197 2.57 13.91 -5.93
C SER A 197 3.84 13.24 -5.41
N ALA A 198 4.00 13.12 -4.10
CA ALA A 198 5.19 12.52 -3.49
C ALA A 198 5.27 10.98 -3.67
N TYR A 199 4.16 10.31 -4.00
CA TYR A 199 4.11 8.84 -4.03
C TYR A 199 5.05 8.24 -5.08
N ARG A 200 5.19 8.89 -6.23
CA ARG A 200 6.08 8.45 -7.32
C ARG A 200 7.55 8.40 -6.92
N ASN A 201 7.95 9.15 -5.88
CA ASN A 201 9.30 9.12 -5.34
C ASN A 201 9.40 8.21 -4.11
N ILE A 202 8.48 8.37 -3.15
CA ILE A 202 8.53 7.63 -1.89
C ILE A 202 8.46 6.13 -2.15
N PHE A 203 7.48 5.66 -2.92
CA PHE A 203 7.24 4.23 -3.07
C PHE A 203 8.23 3.57 -4.02
N THR A 204 8.65 4.24 -5.09
CA THR A 204 9.65 3.70 -6.02
C THR A 204 11.00 3.51 -5.34
N ILE A 205 11.47 4.52 -4.59
CA ILE A 205 12.70 4.44 -3.79
C ILE A 205 12.57 3.35 -2.73
N TRP A 206 11.43 3.25 -2.05
CA TRP A 206 11.20 2.23 -1.04
C TRP A 206 11.23 0.82 -1.64
N ALA A 207 10.53 0.57 -2.74
CA ALA A 207 10.51 -0.71 -3.41
C ALA A 207 11.90 -1.13 -3.91
N ILE A 208 12.65 -0.21 -4.53
CA ILE A 208 14.03 -0.45 -4.98
C ILE A 208 14.94 -0.74 -3.78
N GLY A 209 14.78 -0.01 -2.68
CA GLY A 209 15.54 -0.21 -1.44
C GLY A 209 15.29 -1.58 -0.81
N GLU A 210 14.03 -2.00 -0.72
CA GLU A 210 13.65 -3.32 -0.20
C GLU A 210 14.12 -4.44 -1.14
N TYR A 211 14.05 -4.24 -2.46
CA TYR A 211 14.61 -5.16 -3.43
C TYR A 211 16.12 -5.33 -3.25
N ARG A 212 16.86 -4.23 -3.16
CA ARG A 212 18.30 -4.26 -2.92
C ARG A 212 18.62 -5.05 -1.65
N ARG A 213 17.89 -4.79 -0.56
CA ARG A 213 18.14 -5.37 0.75
C ARG A 213 17.75 -6.85 0.86
N ARG A 214 16.61 -7.26 0.29
CA ARG A 214 16.03 -8.58 0.52
C ARG A 214 16.14 -9.55 -0.65
N VAL A 215 16.47 -9.06 -1.84
CA VAL A 215 16.49 -9.89 -3.06
C VAL A 215 17.87 -9.90 -3.69
N LEU A 216 18.45 -8.73 -3.96
CA LEU A 216 19.75 -8.65 -4.65
C LEU A 216 20.92 -9.08 -3.76
N PHE A 217 20.93 -8.65 -2.50
CA PHE A 217 22.00 -8.95 -1.53
C PHE A 217 21.52 -9.87 -0.40
N ALA A 218 20.59 -10.78 -0.71
CA ALA A 218 20.05 -11.74 0.27
C ALA A 218 21.04 -12.85 0.66
N TYR A 219 22.26 -12.83 0.11
CA TYR A 219 23.32 -13.83 0.28
C TYR A 219 24.65 -13.15 0.60
#